data_AF-A0A154MP81-F1
#
_entry.id   AF-A0A154MP81-F1
#
_cell.length_a   1.000
_cell.length_b   1.000
_cell.length_c   1.000
_cell.angle_alpha   90.00
_cell.angle_beta   90.00
_cell.angle_gamma   90.00
#
_symmetry.space_group_name_H-M   'P 1'
#
loop_
_entity.id
_entity.type
_entity.pdbx_description
1 polymer ?
#
loop_
_entity_poly.entity_id
_entity_poly.type
_entity_poly.pdbx_seq_one_letter_code
_entity_poly.pdbx_strand_id
1 'polypeptide(L)'
;MAYVSVFASALCGLVLLISAVSKVRGKAAYAEFVASVPAFGVPARWTPLFAKVTVAAEFLIAASLMPSAALAASGSGRWLAMAGLVLAAGLFGVLTAAVWRAVARRTGAVCRCFGPARTVLAHRHVVRNALLLLVALAGLVAMSYVSTVDVAEPAAVVLAAAVGAIGAVAVVRFDDLADLFAGSVPQGAGVRRRKPASRRRTL
;
A
#
# COMPACT_ATOMS: atom_id res chain seq x y z
N MET A 1 -1.34 -20.09 -15.51
CA MET A 1 -0.81 -18.70 -15.52
C MET A 1 -1.90 -17.64 -15.34
N ALA A 2 -3.08 -17.79 -15.95
CA ALA A 2 -4.22 -16.88 -15.74
C ALA A 2 -4.60 -16.69 -14.25
N TYR A 3 -4.59 -17.76 -13.45
CA TYR A 3 -4.90 -17.70 -12.01
C TYR A 3 -3.95 -16.80 -11.21
N VAL A 4 -2.66 -16.76 -11.58
CA VAL A 4 -1.66 -15.90 -10.92
C VAL A 4 -1.96 -14.43 -11.19
N SER A 5 -2.35 -14.08 -12.43
CA SER A 5 -2.77 -12.71 -12.75
C SER A 5 -4.07 -12.31 -12.07
N VAL A 6 -5.04 -13.23 -11.92
CA VAL A 6 -6.29 -12.96 -11.18
C VAL A 6 -5.99 -12.72 -9.70
N PHE A 7 -5.18 -13.59 -9.09
CA PHE A 7 -4.72 -13.43 -7.71
C PHE A 7 -4.02 -12.08 -7.50
N ALA A 8 -3.06 -11.74 -8.36
CA ALA A 8 -2.31 -10.48 -8.27
C ALA A 8 -3.22 -9.26 -8.44
N SER A 9 -4.12 -9.27 -9.42
CA SER A 9 -5.07 -8.17 -9.65
C SER A 9 -6.03 -7.99 -8.47
N ALA A 10 -6.59 -9.08 -7.94
CA ALA A 10 -7.48 -9.03 -6.79
C ALA A 10 -6.76 -8.52 -5.53
N LEU A 11 -5.56 -9.04 -5.26
CA LEU A 11 -4.76 -8.66 -4.10
C LEU A 11 -4.33 -7.19 -4.20
N CYS A 12 -3.68 -6.79 -5.29
CA CYS A 12 -3.19 -5.41 -5.47
C CYS A 12 -4.34 -4.41 -5.55
N GLY A 13 -5.42 -4.75 -6.27
CA GLY A 13 -6.60 -3.90 -6.42
C GLY A 13 -7.29 -3.64 -5.07
N LEU A 14 -7.50 -4.70 -4.27
CA LEU A 14 -8.15 -4.56 -2.98
C LEU A 14 -7.29 -3.80 -1.97
N VAL A 15 -5.98 -4.06 -1.94
CA VAL A 15 -5.03 -3.33 -1.09
C VAL A 15 -5.02 -1.84 -1.42
N LEU A 16 -4.97 -1.47 -2.70
CA LEU A 16 -5.01 -0.07 -3.15
C LEU A 16 -6.36 0.58 -2.86
N LEU A 17 -7.47 -0.15 -3.03
CA LEU A 17 -8.80 0.34 -2.70
C LEU A 17 -8.94 0.64 -1.20
N ILE A 18 -8.53 -0.29 -0.33
CA ILE A 18 -8.55 -0.10 1.13
C ILE A 18 -7.65 1.07 1.52
N SER A 19 -6.49 1.18 0.90
CA SER A 19 -5.54 2.28 1.10
C SER A 19 -6.13 3.63 0.70
N ALA A 20 -6.83 3.72 -0.43
CA ALA A 20 -7.47 4.94 -0.91
C ALA A 20 -8.66 5.32 -0.01
N VAL A 21 -9.57 4.37 0.24
CA VAL A 21 -10.76 4.56 1.08
C VAL A 21 -10.37 5.04 2.48
N SER A 22 -9.30 4.50 3.06
CA SER A 22 -8.77 4.93 4.36
C SER A 22 -8.28 6.38 4.37
N LYS A 23 -7.83 6.93 3.23
CA LYS A 23 -7.39 8.33 3.12
C LYS A 23 -8.53 9.30 2.88
N VAL A 24 -9.57 8.91 2.13
CA VAL A 24 -10.74 9.77 1.88
C VAL A 24 -11.80 9.71 2.97
N ARG A 25 -11.84 8.67 3.80
CA ARG A 25 -12.82 8.50 4.89
C ARG A 25 -12.75 9.56 6.00
N GLY A 26 -11.68 10.36 6.09
CA GLY A 26 -11.58 11.40 7.11
C GLY A 26 -10.70 12.58 6.68
N LYS A 27 -11.24 13.80 6.79
CA LYS A 27 -10.49 15.05 6.52
C LYS A 27 -9.21 15.15 7.38
N ALA A 28 -9.28 14.70 8.64
CA ALA A 28 -8.12 14.64 9.54
C ALA A 28 -7.06 13.65 9.05
N ALA A 29 -7.47 12.45 8.61
CA ALA A 29 -6.55 11.44 8.07
C ALA A 29 -5.85 11.93 6.80
N TYR A 30 -6.58 12.63 5.93
CA TYR A 30 -6.00 13.24 4.73
C TYR A 30 -5.01 14.36 5.07
N ALA A 31 -5.36 15.26 6.00
CA ALA A 31 -4.47 16.34 6.43
C ALA A 31 -3.18 15.81 7.07
N GLU A 32 -3.27 14.73 7.86
CA GLU A 32 -2.11 14.08 8.45
C GLU A 32 -1.25 13.33 7.41
N PHE A 33 -1.84 12.77 6.36
CA PHE A 33 -1.09 12.21 5.23
C PHE A 33 -0.33 13.30 4.47
N VAL A 34 -0.99 14.42 4.15
CA VAL A 34 -0.36 15.58 3.52
C VAL A 34 0.80 16.08 4.39
N ALA A 35 0.65 16.12 5.71
CA ALA A 35 1.70 16.53 6.64
C ALA A 35 2.92 15.59 6.68
N SER A 36 2.78 14.31 6.29
CA SER A 36 3.90 13.35 6.28
C SER A 36 4.71 13.36 4.97
N VAL A 37 4.15 13.88 3.88
CA VAL A 37 4.80 13.95 2.55
C VAL A 37 6.16 14.67 2.55
N PRO A 38 6.36 15.81 3.26
CA PRO A 38 7.66 16.48 3.29
C PRO A 38 8.78 15.65 3.90
N ALA A 39 8.46 14.70 4.80
CA ALA A 39 9.45 13.81 5.40
C ALA A 39 10.10 12.85 4.38
N PHE A 40 9.49 12.70 3.19
CA PHE A 40 10.03 11.93 2.06
C PHE A 40 10.87 12.78 1.10
N GLY A 41 11.11 14.06 1.42
CA GLY A 41 11.93 14.97 0.61
C GLY A 41 11.16 15.67 -0.52
N VAL A 42 9.82 15.63 -0.49
CA VAL A 42 8.97 16.39 -1.41
C VAL A 42 8.86 17.83 -0.91
N PRO A 43 9.13 18.85 -1.74
CA PRO A 43 8.99 20.25 -1.32
C PRO A 43 7.54 20.57 -0.94
N ALA A 44 7.34 21.35 0.14
CA ALA A 44 6.02 21.66 0.70
C ALA A 44 4.99 22.20 -0.31
N ARG A 45 5.47 22.90 -1.36
CA ARG A 45 4.64 23.42 -2.46
C ARG A 45 3.98 22.34 -3.33
N TRP A 46 4.60 21.16 -3.43
CA TRP A 46 4.10 20.03 -4.24
C TRP A 46 3.32 19.00 -3.42
N THR A 47 3.44 19.06 -2.10
CA THR A 47 2.80 18.16 -1.14
C THR A 47 1.29 17.94 -1.36
N PRO A 48 0.43 18.98 -1.50
CA PRO A 48 -1.00 18.75 -1.71
C PRO A 48 -1.32 18.16 -3.09
N LEU A 49 -0.54 18.48 -4.11
CA LEU A 49 -0.70 17.92 -5.45
C LEU A 49 -0.29 16.44 -5.46
N PHE A 50 0.85 16.12 -4.85
CA PHE A 50 1.33 14.74 -4.73
C PHE A 50 0.32 13.87 -3.98
N ALA A 51 -0.26 14.39 -2.89
CA ALA A 51 -1.29 13.68 -2.14
C ALA A 51 -2.53 13.38 -2.98
N LYS A 52 -3.05 14.37 -3.74
CA LYS A 52 -4.19 14.18 -4.65
C LYS A 52 -3.88 13.17 -5.75
N VAL A 53 -2.73 13.32 -6.40
CA VAL A 53 -2.29 12.42 -7.49
C VAL A 53 -2.14 10.99 -6.98
N THR A 54 -1.59 10.80 -5.78
CA THR A 54 -1.43 9.47 -5.19
C THR A 54 -2.80 8.82 -4.94
N VAL A 55 -3.74 9.53 -4.31
CA VAL A 55 -5.10 9.01 -4.05
C VAL A 55 -5.83 8.72 -5.36
N ALA A 56 -5.72 9.61 -6.35
CA ALA A 56 -6.33 9.41 -7.66
C ALA A 56 -5.73 8.18 -8.36
N ALA A 57 -4.41 8.01 -8.32
CA ALA A 57 -3.74 6.84 -8.87
C ALA A 57 -4.19 5.55 -8.18
N GLU A 58 -4.28 5.53 -6.85
CA GLU A 58 -4.77 4.37 -6.09
C GLU A 58 -6.20 3.98 -6.52
N PHE A 59 -7.10 4.96 -6.67
CA PHE A 59 -8.46 4.71 -7.16
C PHE A 59 -8.50 4.22 -8.60
N LEU A 60 -7.76 4.86 -9.50
CA LEU A 60 -7.73 4.49 -10.92
C LEU A 60 -7.18 3.07 -11.12
N ILE A 61 -6.11 2.73 -10.40
CA ILE A 61 -5.51 1.39 -10.44
C ILE A 61 -6.50 0.36 -9.88
N ALA A 62 -7.12 0.63 -8.73
CA ALA A 62 -8.11 -0.28 -8.15
C ALA A 62 -9.33 -0.45 -9.07
N ALA A 63 -9.84 0.63 -9.65
CA ALA A 63 -10.95 0.62 -10.60
C ALA A 63 -10.61 -0.11 -11.91
N SER A 64 -9.33 -0.17 -12.28
CA SER A 64 -8.87 -0.94 -13.45
C SER A 64 -8.71 -2.43 -13.10
N LEU A 65 -8.13 -2.74 -11.94
CA LEU A 65 -7.82 -4.12 -11.53
C LEU A 65 -9.06 -4.93 -11.12
N MET A 66 -10.01 -4.31 -10.42
CA MET A 66 -11.20 -5.02 -9.90
C MET A 66 -12.10 -5.60 -11.01
N PRO A 67 -12.50 -4.84 -12.04
CA PRO A 67 -13.27 -5.39 -13.16
C PRO A 67 -12.44 -6.37 -13.97
N SER A 68 -11.13 -6.17 -14.07
CA SER A 68 -10.25 -7.06 -14.84
C SER A 68 -10.19 -8.48 -14.27
N ALA A 69 -10.29 -8.64 -12.94
CA ALA A 69 -10.38 -9.95 -12.30
C ALA A 69 -11.69 -10.67 -12.64
N ALA A 70 -12.81 -9.94 -12.70
CA ALA A 70 -14.11 -10.49 -13.09
C ALA A 70 -14.17 -10.83 -14.60
N LEU A 71 -13.55 -10.00 -15.43
CA LEU A 71 -13.47 -10.16 -16.89
C LEU A 71 -12.38 -11.16 -17.34
N ALA A 72 -11.65 -11.76 -16.41
CA ALA A 72 -10.61 -12.74 -16.75
C ALA A 72 -11.19 -13.99 -17.43
N ALA A 73 -12.40 -14.41 -17.05
CA ALA A 73 -13.08 -15.56 -17.63
C ALA A 73 -13.56 -15.32 -19.09
N SER A 74 -13.76 -14.06 -19.50
CA SER A 74 -14.21 -13.70 -20.84
C SER A 74 -13.08 -13.27 -21.78
N GLY A 75 -11.84 -13.18 -21.31
CA GLY A 75 -10.67 -12.75 -22.10
C GLY A 75 -10.62 -11.25 -22.44
N SER A 76 -11.76 -10.53 -22.32
CA SER A 76 -11.92 -9.12 -22.69
C SER A 76 -11.25 -8.12 -21.74
N GLY A 77 -10.74 -8.58 -20.59
CA GLY A 77 -10.14 -7.73 -19.55
C GLY A 77 -8.61 -7.60 -19.58
N ARG A 78 -7.92 -8.28 -20.50
CA ARG A 78 -6.45 -8.45 -20.46
C ARG A 78 -5.68 -7.13 -20.50
N TRP A 79 -6.04 -6.23 -21.41
CA TRP A 79 -5.37 -4.92 -21.54
C TRP A 79 -5.54 -4.07 -20.28
N LEU A 80 -6.73 -4.11 -19.67
CA LEU A 80 -7.04 -3.37 -18.45
C LEU A 80 -6.26 -3.94 -17.24
N ALA A 81 -6.16 -5.28 -17.15
CA ALA A 81 -5.34 -5.95 -16.13
C ALA A 81 -3.85 -5.58 -16.29
N MET A 82 -3.31 -5.64 -17.51
CA MET A 82 -1.91 -5.29 -17.77
C MET A 82 -1.60 -3.83 -17.42
N ALA A 83 -2.43 -2.89 -17.87
CA ALA A 83 -2.28 -1.48 -17.54
C ALA A 83 -2.35 -1.25 -16.02
N GLY A 84 -3.34 -1.86 -15.35
CA GLY A 84 -3.49 -1.79 -13.90
C GLY A 84 -2.28 -2.37 -13.15
N LEU A 85 -1.74 -3.51 -13.56
CA LEU A 85 -0.59 -4.16 -12.93
C LEU A 85 0.70 -3.37 -13.13
N VAL A 86 0.93 -2.79 -14.32
CA VAL A 86 2.08 -1.92 -14.59
C VAL A 86 2.02 -0.67 -13.71
N LEU A 87 0.86 -0.03 -13.64
CA LEU A 87 0.67 1.14 -12.77
C LEU A 87 0.81 0.78 -11.29
N ALA A 88 0.30 -0.38 -10.86
CA ALA A 88 0.47 -0.88 -9.51
C ALA A 88 1.95 -1.14 -9.18
N ALA A 89 2.69 -1.81 -10.07
CA ALA A 89 4.11 -2.05 -9.90
C ALA A 89 4.90 -0.74 -9.83
N GLY A 90 4.60 0.23 -10.70
CA GLY A 90 5.20 1.56 -10.64
C GLY A 90 4.93 2.27 -9.32
N LEU A 91 3.67 2.27 -8.87
CA LEU A 91 3.28 2.88 -7.60
C LEU A 91 3.96 2.20 -6.40
N PHE A 92 3.95 0.88 -6.32
CA PHE A 92 4.63 0.13 -5.27
C PHE A 92 6.15 0.32 -5.32
N GLY A 93 6.76 0.42 -6.50
CA GLY A 93 8.17 0.73 -6.67
C GLY A 93 8.54 2.11 -6.12
N VAL A 94 7.77 3.14 -6.49
CA VAL A 94 7.95 4.51 -5.98
C VAL A 94 7.77 4.56 -4.46
N LEU A 95 6.72 3.90 -3.93
CA LEU A 95 6.49 3.82 -2.49
C LEU A 95 7.61 3.08 -1.76
N THR A 96 8.12 1.99 -2.33
CA THR A 96 9.24 1.22 -1.78
C THR A 96 10.50 2.08 -1.72
N ALA A 97 10.83 2.79 -2.80
CA ALA A 97 11.99 3.68 -2.86
C ALA A 97 11.87 4.86 -1.88
N ALA A 98 10.68 5.47 -1.77
CA ALA A 98 10.42 6.56 -0.84
C ALA A 98 10.56 6.11 0.62
N VAL A 99 9.96 4.96 0.98
CA VAL A 99 10.06 4.38 2.32
C VAL A 99 11.50 3.97 2.63
N TRP A 100 12.20 3.30 1.72
CA TRP A 100 13.61 2.96 1.88
C TRP A 100 14.43 4.22 2.17
N ARG A 101 14.28 5.27 1.35
CA ARG A 101 15.05 6.51 1.49
C ARG A 101 14.78 7.18 2.83
N ALA A 102 13.54 7.15 3.33
CA ALA A 102 13.18 7.68 4.64
C ALA A 102 13.78 6.85 5.80
N VAL A 103 13.76 5.51 5.70
CA VAL A 103 14.43 4.60 6.66
C VAL A 103 15.94 4.84 6.67
N ALA A 104 16.56 4.87 5.49
CA ALA A 104 18.00 5.06 5.33
C ALA A 104 18.48 6.40 5.88
N ARG A 105 17.65 7.45 5.77
CA ARG A 105 17.92 8.78 6.32
C ARG A 105 17.54 8.94 7.80
N ARG A 106 17.01 7.89 8.44
CA ARG A 106 16.54 7.88 9.84
C ARG A 106 15.67 9.08 10.20
N THR A 107 14.81 9.53 9.29
CA THR A 107 14.03 10.76 9.46
C THR A 107 12.91 10.64 10.50
N GLY A 108 12.70 9.45 11.08
CA GLY A 108 11.59 9.20 12.00
C GLY A 108 10.22 9.33 11.33
N ALA A 109 10.17 9.25 10.00
CA ALA A 109 8.92 9.34 9.25
C ALA A 109 7.95 8.23 9.69
N VAL A 110 6.66 8.50 9.59
CA VAL A 110 5.57 7.56 9.92
C VAL A 110 4.85 7.19 8.63
N CYS A 111 4.71 5.90 8.36
CA CYS A 111 4.06 5.40 7.13
C CYS A 111 2.56 5.35 7.39
N ARG A 112 1.79 6.22 6.74
CA ARG A 112 0.32 6.22 6.85
C ARG A 112 -0.38 5.67 5.60
N CYS A 113 0.37 4.97 4.75
CA CYS A 113 -0.15 4.43 3.48
C CYS A 113 -1.26 3.38 3.68
N PHE A 114 -1.38 2.74 4.83
CA PHE A 114 -2.37 1.65 5.07
C PHE A 114 -3.33 1.91 6.24
N GLY A 115 -3.43 3.15 6.72
CA GLY A 115 -4.37 3.52 7.78
C GLY A 115 -3.74 4.36 8.89
N PRO A 116 -4.45 4.54 10.02
CA PRO A 116 -4.05 5.44 11.12
C PRO A 116 -2.88 4.93 11.97
N ALA A 117 -2.17 3.88 11.55
CA ALA A 117 -1.07 3.29 12.31
C ALA A 117 0.03 4.32 12.58
N ARG A 118 0.29 4.55 13.88
CA ARG A 118 1.28 5.49 14.42
C ARG A 118 2.63 4.79 14.64
N THR A 119 3.06 3.94 13.72
CA THR A 119 4.31 3.18 13.88
C THR A 119 5.44 3.87 13.13
N VAL A 120 6.56 4.07 13.82
CA VAL A 120 7.79 4.63 13.24
C VAL A 120 8.23 3.72 12.08
N LEU A 121 8.64 4.30 10.95
CA LEU A 121 9.08 3.54 9.77
C LEU A 121 10.12 2.48 10.17
N ALA A 122 9.75 1.21 10.09
CA ALA A 122 10.64 0.08 10.29
C ALA A 122 10.80 -0.71 8.98
N HIS A 123 11.87 -1.53 8.91
CA HIS A 123 12.21 -2.36 7.74
C HIS A 123 11.04 -3.25 7.27
N ARG A 124 10.13 -3.61 8.19
CA ARG A 124 8.88 -4.34 7.90
C ARG A 124 7.99 -3.68 6.83
N HIS A 125 7.93 -2.36 6.76
CA HIS A 125 7.14 -1.68 5.72
C HIS A 125 7.79 -1.73 4.33
N VAL A 126 9.13 -1.82 4.28
CA VAL A 126 9.87 -2.05 3.03
C VAL A 126 9.58 -3.46 2.52
N VAL A 127 9.60 -4.46 3.41
CA VAL A 127 9.27 -5.85 3.06
C VAL A 127 7.85 -5.96 2.50
N ARG A 128 6.85 -5.37 3.15
CA ARG A 128 5.47 -5.39 2.64
C ARG A 128 5.35 -4.79 1.23
N ASN A 129 5.94 -3.61 1.01
CA ASN A 129 5.85 -2.95 -0.29
C ASN A 129 6.64 -3.71 -1.36
N ALA A 130 7.78 -4.32 -1.00
CA ALA A 130 8.55 -5.18 -1.89
C ALA A 130 7.78 -6.46 -2.26
N LEU A 131 7.08 -7.09 -1.31
CA LEU A 131 6.21 -8.24 -1.58
C LEU A 131 5.08 -7.87 -2.54
N LEU A 132 4.42 -6.73 -2.33
CA LEU A 132 3.39 -6.23 -3.24
C LEU A 132 3.93 -5.95 -4.65
N LEU A 133 5.14 -5.39 -4.74
CA LEU A 133 5.83 -5.20 -6.02
C LEU A 133 6.12 -6.54 -6.71
N LEU A 134 6.63 -7.53 -5.97
CA LEU A 134 6.90 -8.87 -6.52
C LEU A 134 5.62 -9.55 -7.00
N VAL A 135 4.50 -9.43 -6.26
CA VAL A 135 3.20 -9.96 -6.68
C VAL A 135 2.71 -9.28 -7.97
N ALA A 136 2.83 -7.96 -8.05
CA ALA A 136 2.45 -7.21 -9.26
C ALA A 136 3.29 -7.65 -10.49
N LEU A 137 4.62 -7.80 -10.31
CA LEU A 137 5.52 -8.28 -11.35
C LEU A 137 5.22 -9.74 -11.74
N ALA A 138 4.97 -10.62 -10.78
CA ALA A 138 4.59 -12.01 -11.04
C ALA A 138 3.28 -12.10 -11.83
N GLY A 139 2.29 -11.27 -11.50
CA GLY A 139 1.05 -11.13 -12.27
C GLY A 139 1.31 -10.70 -13.71
N LEU A 140 2.18 -9.71 -13.92
CA LEU A 140 2.55 -9.21 -15.25
C LEU A 140 3.25 -10.28 -16.09
N VAL A 141 4.26 -10.94 -15.50
CA VAL A 141 4.99 -12.04 -16.14
C VAL A 141 4.03 -13.18 -16.49
N ALA A 142 3.14 -13.55 -15.57
CA ALA A 142 2.14 -14.58 -15.84
C ALA A 142 1.25 -14.23 -17.04
N MET A 143 0.85 -12.96 -17.22
CA MET A 143 0.07 -12.53 -18.38
C MET A 143 0.86 -12.62 -19.70
N SER A 144 2.18 -12.41 -19.67
CA SER A 144 3.03 -12.55 -20.87
C SER A 144 3.06 -13.97 -21.43
N TYR A 145 2.79 -14.99 -20.59
CA TYR A 145 2.79 -16.40 -20.97
C TYR A 145 1.39 -17.01 -21.16
N VAL A 146 0.32 -16.25 -20.94
CA VAL A 146 -1.05 -16.72 -21.21
C VAL A 146 -1.35 -16.57 -22.69
N SER A 147 -1.64 -17.68 -23.37
CA SER A 147 -2.16 -17.70 -24.74
C SER A 147 -3.62 -17.23 -24.76
N THR A 148 -4.06 -16.57 -25.84
CA THR A 148 -5.42 -16.02 -25.99
C THR A 148 -6.54 -17.07 -26.00
N VAL A 149 -6.20 -18.36 -25.98
CA VAL A 149 -7.11 -19.51 -26.07
C VAL A 149 -7.33 -20.18 -24.71
N ASP A 150 -6.54 -19.84 -23.68
CA ASP A 150 -6.69 -20.40 -22.33
C ASP A 150 -7.85 -19.71 -21.58
N VAL A 151 -9.08 -20.14 -21.87
CA VAL A 151 -10.26 -19.76 -21.09
C VAL A 151 -10.11 -20.40 -19.71
N ALA A 152 -9.88 -19.57 -18.70
CA ALA A 152 -9.71 -20.04 -17.34
C ALA A 152 -11.03 -20.60 -16.80
N GLU A 153 -10.95 -21.80 -16.20
CA GLU A 153 -12.10 -22.41 -15.52
C GLU A 153 -12.70 -21.45 -14.47
N PRO A 154 -14.02 -21.16 -14.50
CA PRO A 154 -14.64 -20.17 -13.63
C PRO A 154 -14.43 -20.42 -12.13
N ALA A 155 -14.50 -21.69 -11.69
CA ALA A 155 -14.31 -22.04 -10.28
C ALA A 155 -12.89 -21.71 -9.79
N ALA A 156 -11.87 -22.00 -10.61
CA ALA A 156 -10.49 -21.67 -10.30
C ALA A 156 -10.22 -20.15 -10.33
N VAL A 157 -10.93 -19.39 -11.16
CA VAL A 157 -10.89 -17.91 -11.14
C VAL A 157 -11.45 -17.37 -9.82
N VAL A 158 -12.62 -17.86 -9.38
CA VAL A 158 -13.23 -17.46 -8.11
C VAL A 158 -12.31 -17.80 -6.93
N LEU A 159 -11.73 -19.01 -6.93
CA LEU A 159 -10.78 -19.42 -5.89
C LEU A 159 -9.54 -18.50 -5.87
N ALA A 160 -8.94 -18.21 -7.01
CA ALA A 160 -7.78 -17.31 -7.10
C ALA A 160 -8.10 -15.90 -6.60
N ALA A 161 -9.28 -15.37 -6.94
CA ALA A 161 -9.75 -14.07 -6.46
C ALA A 161 -9.98 -14.09 -4.93
N ALA A 162 -10.58 -15.15 -4.39
CA ALA A 162 -10.80 -15.32 -2.95
C ALA A 162 -9.47 -15.40 -2.18
N VAL A 163 -8.51 -16.18 -2.67
CA VAL A 163 -7.17 -16.26 -2.09
C VAL A 163 -6.46 -14.90 -2.16
N GLY A 164 -6.62 -14.17 -3.27
CA GLY A 164 -6.13 -12.79 -3.41
C GLY A 164 -6.73 -11.83 -2.39
N ALA A 165 -8.04 -11.93 -2.14
CA ALA A 165 -8.73 -11.12 -1.13
C ALA A 165 -8.26 -11.45 0.29
N ILE A 166 -8.08 -12.73 0.63
CA ILE A 166 -7.51 -13.16 1.92
C ILE A 166 -6.10 -12.61 2.08
N GLY A 167 -5.27 -12.72 1.03
CA GLY A 167 -3.91 -12.17 1.01
C GLY A 167 -3.90 -10.64 1.21
N ALA A 168 -4.84 -9.92 0.60
CA ALA A 168 -4.99 -8.48 0.79
C ALA A 168 -5.33 -8.11 2.25
N VAL A 169 -6.23 -8.87 2.90
CA VAL A 169 -6.52 -8.68 4.33
C VAL A 169 -5.26 -8.92 5.18
N ALA A 170 -4.52 -9.99 4.91
CA ALA A 170 -3.27 -10.28 5.59
C ALA A 170 -2.21 -9.18 5.40
N VAL A 171 -2.11 -8.60 4.20
CA VAL A 171 -1.19 -7.50 3.89
C VAL A 171 -1.60 -6.21 4.61
N VAL A 172 -2.89 -5.88 4.63
CA VAL A 172 -3.40 -4.69 5.32
C VAL A 172 -3.20 -4.83 6.84
N ARG A 173 -3.38 -6.04 7.39
CA ARG A 173 -3.17 -6.36 8.80
C ARG A 173 -1.75 -6.81 9.13
N PHE A 174 -0.82 -6.70 8.20
CA PHE A 174 0.54 -7.22 8.36
C PHE A 174 1.26 -6.58 9.55
N ASP A 175 1.07 -5.27 9.76
CA ASP A 175 1.68 -4.57 10.88
C ASP A 175 1.08 -5.02 12.23
N ASP A 176 -0.24 -5.25 12.30
CA ASP A 176 -0.91 -5.80 13.50
C ASP A 176 -0.43 -7.23 13.81
N LEU A 177 -0.29 -8.07 12.77
CA LEU A 177 0.23 -9.44 12.90
C LEU A 177 1.70 -9.44 13.33
N ALA A 178 2.53 -8.59 12.72
CA ALA A 178 3.93 -8.47 13.09
C ALA A 178 4.11 -7.99 14.53
N ASP A 179 3.27 -7.05 15.00
CA ASP A 179 3.29 -6.60 16.40
C ASP A 179 2.78 -7.70 17.36
N LEU A 180 1.83 -8.53 16.93
CA LEU A 180 1.34 -9.69 17.69
C LEU A 180 2.43 -10.78 17.85
N PHE A 181 3.17 -11.08 16.78
CA PHE A 181 4.22 -12.10 16.79
C PHE A 181 5.56 -11.60 17.36
N ALA A 182 5.85 -10.31 17.27
CA ALA A 182 7.07 -9.73 17.84
C ALA A 182 7.05 -9.65 19.37
N GLY A 183 5.90 -9.91 20.01
CA GLY A 183 5.69 -9.69 21.43
C GLY A 183 5.64 -8.19 21.73
N SER A 184 4.52 -7.72 22.27
CA SER A 184 4.32 -6.31 22.56
C SER A 184 5.44 -5.75 23.47
N VAL A 185 6.39 -5.00 22.91
CA VAL A 185 7.14 -4.01 23.69
C VAL A 185 6.28 -2.76 23.69
N PRO A 186 5.74 -2.31 24.83
CA PRO A 186 4.96 -1.08 24.90
C PRO A 186 5.84 0.10 24.48
N GLN A 187 5.67 0.62 23.26
CA GLN A 187 6.27 1.89 22.84
C GLN A 187 5.44 3.06 23.43
N GLY A 188 5.42 3.14 24.75
CA GLY A 188 4.62 4.09 25.52
C GLY A 188 5.38 4.80 26.65
N ALA A 189 6.70 4.63 26.78
CA ALA A 189 7.49 5.29 27.82
C ALA A 189 8.76 5.91 27.23
N GLY A 190 8.68 7.11 26.67
CA GLY A 190 9.87 7.72 26.09
C GLY A 190 9.82 9.14 25.55
N VAL A 191 8.73 9.90 25.69
CA VAL A 191 8.80 11.37 25.56
C VAL A 191 8.55 11.97 26.93
N ARG A 192 9.58 11.95 27.77
CA ARG A 192 9.63 12.73 29.00
C ARG A 192 9.58 14.20 28.58
N ARG A 193 8.37 14.78 28.55
CA ARG A 193 8.16 16.23 28.46
C ARG A 193 9.07 16.88 29.50
N ARG A 194 10.14 17.52 29.05
CA ARG A 194 11.03 18.31 29.92
C ARG A 194 10.17 19.48 30.42
N LYS A 195 9.71 19.38 31.68
CA LYS A 195 8.98 20.43 32.37
C LYS A 195 9.86 21.70 32.32
N PRO A 196 9.38 22.84 31.82
CA PRO A 196 10.17 24.07 31.88
C PRO A 196 10.43 24.39 33.34
N ALA A 197 11.70 24.60 33.69
CA ALA A 197 12.12 24.97 35.02
C ALA A 197 11.45 26.30 35.40
N SER A 198 10.66 26.28 36.47
CA SER A 198 10.11 27.47 37.10
C SER A 198 11.27 28.36 37.53
N ARG A 199 11.44 29.51 36.85
CA ARG A 199 12.25 30.62 37.37
C ARG A 199 11.56 31.14 38.62
N ARG A 200 12.01 30.69 39.80
CA ARG A 200 11.88 31.47 41.03
C ARG A 200 12.63 32.79 40.79
N ARG A 201 11.89 33.90 40.71
CA ARG A 201 12.44 35.21 41.07
C ARG A 201 12.14 35.40 42.54
N THR A 202 13.17 35.17 43.35
CA THR A 202 13.36 35.85 44.63
C THR A 202 13.91 37.24 44.35
N LEU A 203 13.45 38.19 45.17
CA LEU A 203 13.84 39.59 45.31
C LEU A 203 13.09 40.56 44.37
#